data_AF-A0A0D2Y031-F1
#
_entry.id   AF-A0A0D2Y031-F1
#
_cell.length_a   1.000
_cell.length_b   1.000
_cell.length_c   1.000
_cell.angle_alpha   90.00
_cell.angle_beta   90.00
_cell.angle_gamma   90.00
#
_symmetry.space_group_name_H-M   'P 1'
#
loop_
_entity.id
_entity.type
_entity.pdbx_description
1 polymer ?
#
loop_
_entity_poly.entity_id
_entity_poly.type
_entity_poly.pdbx_seq_one_letter_code
_entity_poly.pdbx_strand_id
1 'polypeptide(L)'
;MVPGLVKARGASWDTRASTGAVVAVAGMQNDTVPVWVGTCQIDVRNLPDDVRGQKGAAVKALHWVGDECWSWKQLGSGGIDPPSSLEGWAGLAAGLSTQANKLSLEEETQPAESAPAAQDSQVDEVQEGDEVEEEHEPTTKEIDDAFHQAFLFAVHKAKESGSPPHFGLQFPLQPSFIIANMVHPNLRYQNPKYYNIKKTSWKNAKKFIKHLDKEQIVKSKDRNGGETVILDIDFDDRQVLGFRPYRLPTLKATGGDVSTPDAGQASGSGSSAGQKVNIQMVYRVSSKLVPTLVPSKTDFYTSQEISAAIKSYIDQHPELGGQGNSSVKLDPFLANDILGNKPSDEDVSFLAAGRIPRSTLQKRVIEDTHLCQPFHIISHGAPSPDQKPKSGLPPRILITIEKRTGTKVVTKISNLEPFFIDPQVLAPELQKKCAGSASVGQVAGAKPGSMEVIVQGDQRKILAKDILARKGIDAKWVDVVDKTKPKKKK
;
A
#
# COMPACT_ATOMS: atom_id res chain seq x y z
N MET A 1 25.29 -15.15 -13.63
CA MET A 1 26.20 -16.18 -14.18
C MET A 1 25.93 -16.34 -15.67
N VAL A 2 26.93 -16.72 -16.48
CA VAL A 2 26.81 -16.91 -17.94
C VAL A 2 25.62 -17.81 -18.33
N PRO A 3 25.46 -19.03 -17.75
CA PRO A 3 24.35 -19.91 -18.15
C PRO A 3 22.95 -19.43 -17.70
N GLY A 4 22.86 -18.35 -16.92
CA GLY A 4 21.59 -17.73 -16.54
C GLY A 4 21.16 -16.57 -17.44
N LEU A 5 21.97 -16.20 -18.44
CA LEU A 5 21.60 -15.17 -19.40
C LEU A 5 20.70 -15.75 -20.48
N VAL A 6 19.65 -15.02 -20.85
CA VAL A 6 18.72 -15.40 -21.91
C VAL A 6 18.67 -14.27 -22.93
N LYS A 7 18.80 -14.64 -24.19
CA LYS A 7 18.71 -13.72 -25.33
C LYS A 7 17.29 -13.71 -25.88
N ALA A 8 16.77 -12.53 -26.24
CA ALA A 8 15.50 -12.44 -26.96
C ALA A 8 15.61 -13.15 -28.33
N ARG A 9 14.58 -13.90 -28.73
CA ARG A 9 14.57 -14.60 -30.02
C ARG A 9 14.63 -13.59 -31.16
N GLY A 10 15.61 -13.75 -32.06
CA GLY A 10 15.79 -12.88 -33.23
C GLY A 10 16.54 -11.56 -32.96
N ALA A 11 16.96 -11.29 -31.72
CA ALA A 11 17.79 -10.14 -31.39
C ALA A 11 19.27 -10.53 -31.25
N SER A 12 20.20 -9.63 -31.56
CA SER A 12 21.60 -9.74 -31.17
C SER A 12 21.79 -9.32 -29.70
N TRP A 13 22.89 -9.75 -29.07
CA TRP A 13 23.29 -9.15 -27.80
C TRP A 13 23.55 -7.65 -28.02
N ASP A 14 23.26 -6.81 -27.03
CA ASP A 14 23.49 -5.38 -27.13
C ASP A 14 24.98 -5.11 -27.39
N THR A 15 25.30 -4.37 -28.46
CA THR A 15 26.67 -4.08 -28.88
C THR A 15 27.44 -3.25 -27.84
N ARG A 16 26.72 -2.57 -26.94
CA ARG A 16 27.28 -1.78 -25.83
C ARG A 16 27.70 -2.63 -24.64
N ALA A 17 27.26 -3.89 -24.55
CA ALA A 17 27.54 -4.80 -23.44
C ALA A 17 28.96 -5.41 -23.53
N SER A 18 29.98 -4.54 -23.45
CA SER A 18 31.40 -4.89 -23.45
C SER A 18 31.96 -5.05 -22.04
N THR A 19 33.13 -5.68 -21.89
CA THR A 19 33.80 -5.84 -20.60
C THR A 19 33.98 -4.49 -19.90
N GLY A 20 33.51 -4.39 -18.65
CA GLY A 20 33.54 -3.17 -17.85
C GLY A 20 32.33 -2.24 -18.04
N ALA A 21 31.49 -2.47 -19.04
CA ALA A 21 30.28 -1.67 -19.25
C ALA A 21 29.25 -1.87 -18.13
N VAL A 22 28.56 -0.80 -17.77
CA VAL A 22 27.40 -0.85 -16.86
C VAL A 22 26.19 -1.30 -17.67
N VAL A 23 25.53 -2.35 -17.20
CA VAL A 23 24.38 -2.97 -17.85
C VAL A 23 23.21 -3.11 -16.89
N ALA A 24 22.01 -2.96 -17.43
CA ALA A 24 20.76 -3.25 -16.73
C ALA A 24 20.26 -4.64 -17.17
N VAL A 25 19.72 -5.41 -16.22
CA VAL A 25 19.28 -6.79 -16.42
C VAL A 25 17.82 -6.92 -15.98
N ALA A 26 16.97 -7.34 -16.90
CA ALA A 26 15.57 -7.68 -16.63
C ALA A 26 15.44 -9.17 -16.28
N GLY A 27 14.44 -9.50 -15.46
CA GLY A 27 14.14 -10.89 -15.09
C GLY A 27 13.29 -11.58 -16.17
N MET A 28 13.31 -12.91 -16.24
CA MET A 28 12.43 -13.63 -17.17
C MET A 28 10.93 -13.44 -16.88
N GLN A 29 10.58 -13.23 -15.61
CA GLN A 29 9.20 -13.01 -15.19
C GLN A 29 8.73 -11.55 -15.40
N ASN A 30 9.68 -10.61 -15.36
CA ASN A 30 9.47 -9.17 -15.55
C ASN A 30 10.49 -8.67 -16.57
N ASP A 31 10.26 -9.01 -17.83
CA ASP A 31 11.17 -8.71 -18.95
C ASP A 31 11.03 -7.27 -19.46
N THR A 32 9.96 -6.59 -19.05
CA THR A 32 9.62 -5.20 -19.40
C THR A 32 10.31 -4.15 -18.53
N VAL A 33 10.95 -4.55 -17.42
CA VAL A 33 11.63 -3.62 -16.50
C VAL A 33 12.94 -4.23 -15.98
N PRO A 34 14.06 -3.47 -15.99
CA PRO A 34 15.29 -3.93 -15.38
C PRO A 34 15.16 -3.98 -13.85
N VAL A 35 15.42 -5.14 -13.26
CA VAL A 35 15.31 -5.39 -11.82
C VAL A 35 16.66 -5.32 -11.10
N TRP A 36 17.76 -5.26 -11.87
CA TRP A 36 19.11 -5.28 -11.34
C TRP A 36 20.07 -4.59 -12.32
N VAL A 37 20.98 -3.76 -11.80
CA VAL A 37 22.12 -3.13 -12.49
C VAL A 37 23.45 -3.74 -12.07
N GLY A 38 24.35 -3.97 -13.03
CA GLY A 38 25.67 -4.54 -12.78
C GLY A 38 26.73 -4.12 -13.81
N THR A 39 27.94 -4.63 -13.64
CA THR A 39 29.03 -4.44 -14.61
C THR A 39 29.39 -5.74 -15.33
N CYS A 40 29.58 -5.68 -16.64
CA CYS A 40 30.03 -6.82 -17.43
C CYS A 40 31.46 -7.23 -17.04
N GLN A 41 31.65 -8.49 -16.63
CA GLN A 41 32.97 -9.07 -16.39
C GLN A 41 33.58 -9.71 -17.64
N ILE A 42 32.73 -10.05 -18.60
CA ILE A 42 33.10 -10.62 -19.89
C ILE A 42 32.40 -9.83 -21.00
N ASP A 43 32.85 -10.07 -22.22
CA ASP A 43 32.29 -9.43 -23.40
C ASP A 43 30.98 -10.10 -23.82
N VAL A 44 29.85 -9.62 -23.28
CA VAL A 44 28.51 -10.22 -23.48
C VAL A 44 28.08 -10.14 -24.94
N ARG A 45 28.52 -9.12 -25.69
CA ARG A 45 28.21 -8.97 -27.12
C ARG A 45 28.67 -10.16 -27.98
N ASN A 46 29.70 -10.88 -27.54
CA ASN A 46 30.32 -11.99 -28.26
C ASN A 46 29.90 -13.38 -27.75
N LEU A 47 28.94 -13.44 -26.82
CA LEU A 47 28.42 -14.72 -26.36
C LEU A 47 27.57 -15.39 -27.44
N PRO A 48 27.62 -16.73 -27.56
CA PRO A 48 26.76 -17.45 -28.47
C PRO A 48 25.28 -17.29 -28.07
N ASP A 49 24.40 -17.58 -29.01
CA ASP A 49 22.94 -17.52 -28.80
C ASP A 49 22.46 -18.49 -27.71
N ASP A 50 23.16 -19.62 -27.58
CA ASP A 50 22.94 -20.60 -26.55
C ASP A 50 24.13 -20.65 -25.59
N VAL A 51 23.91 -20.16 -24.38
CA VAL A 51 24.89 -20.12 -23.29
C VAL A 51 24.80 -21.34 -22.36
N ARG A 52 23.95 -22.32 -22.68
CA ARG A 52 23.82 -23.57 -21.91
C ARG A 52 25.15 -24.33 -21.92
N GLY A 53 25.65 -24.66 -20.73
CA GLY A 53 26.92 -25.37 -20.56
C GLY A 53 28.16 -24.49 -20.41
N GLN A 54 28.05 -23.17 -20.66
CA GLN A 54 29.13 -22.24 -20.35
C GLN A 54 29.25 -22.02 -18.84
N LYS A 55 30.48 -21.79 -18.36
CA LYS A 55 30.79 -21.54 -16.95
C LYS A 55 31.40 -20.16 -16.80
N GLY A 56 31.05 -19.46 -15.72
CA GLY A 56 31.62 -18.15 -15.39
C GLY A 56 30.59 -17.12 -14.95
N ALA A 57 31.09 -16.01 -14.42
CA ALA A 57 30.28 -14.84 -14.06
C ALA A 57 30.26 -13.85 -15.24
N ALA A 58 29.08 -13.54 -15.75
CA ALA A 58 28.93 -12.62 -16.88
C ALA A 58 28.82 -11.15 -16.43
N VAL A 59 28.02 -10.92 -15.39
CA VAL A 59 27.71 -9.59 -14.84
C VAL A 59 27.92 -9.64 -13.33
N LYS A 60 28.71 -8.70 -12.80
CA LYS A 60 28.89 -8.47 -11.36
C LYS A 60 27.81 -7.53 -10.87
N ALA A 61 27.11 -7.91 -9.80
CA ALA A 61 26.04 -7.09 -9.26
C ALA A 61 26.56 -5.79 -8.65
N LEU A 62 25.90 -4.67 -8.97
CA LEU A 62 26.09 -3.39 -8.29
C LEU A 62 24.89 -3.09 -7.39
N HIS A 63 23.67 -3.16 -7.93
CA HIS A 63 22.47 -2.70 -7.25
C HIS A 63 21.21 -3.40 -7.76
N TRP A 64 20.33 -3.88 -6.87
CA TRP A 64 19.10 -4.58 -7.25
C TRP A 64 17.86 -4.10 -6.49
N VAL A 65 16.69 -4.36 -7.06
CA VAL A 65 15.40 -4.06 -6.43
C VAL A 65 15.32 -4.78 -5.08
N GLY A 66 15.15 -4.01 -4.00
CA GLY A 66 15.02 -4.53 -2.64
C GLY A 66 16.34 -4.64 -1.86
N ASP A 67 17.46 -4.14 -2.39
CA ASP A 67 18.70 -4.02 -1.61
C ASP A 67 18.70 -2.84 -0.63
N GLU A 68 19.79 -2.70 0.12
CA GLU A 68 19.93 -1.62 1.11
C GLU A 68 19.91 -0.24 0.45
N CYS A 69 20.50 -0.09 -0.75
CA CYS A 69 20.49 1.17 -1.50
C CYS A 69 19.09 1.51 -2.04
N TRP A 70 18.30 0.51 -2.44
CA TRP A 70 16.92 0.66 -2.92
C TRP A 70 16.00 1.13 -1.79
N SER A 71 16.26 0.62 -0.59
CA SER A 71 15.51 0.98 0.62
C SER A 71 16.01 2.26 1.28
N TRP A 72 17.18 2.80 0.89
CA TRP A 72 17.82 3.93 1.55
C TRP A 72 17.27 5.30 1.11
N LYS A 73 16.84 6.11 2.08
CA LYS A 73 16.51 7.55 1.94
C LYS A 73 16.83 8.31 3.22
N GLN A 74 17.14 9.61 3.10
CA GLN A 74 17.38 10.51 4.24
C GLN A 74 16.10 10.89 5.00
N LEU A 75 14.92 10.86 4.35
CA LEU A 75 13.62 11.18 4.95
C LEU A 75 12.48 10.49 4.15
N GLY A 76 11.61 9.71 4.80
CA GLY A 76 10.38 9.15 4.19
C GLY A 76 10.35 7.62 3.97
N SER A 77 9.27 7.12 3.34
CA SER A 77 9.10 5.70 3.04
C SER A 77 10.02 5.26 1.88
N GLY A 78 10.84 4.24 2.15
CA GLY A 78 11.83 3.69 1.21
C GLY A 78 11.24 3.07 -0.06
N GLY A 79 12.15 2.67 -0.96
CA GLY A 79 11.96 1.92 -2.22
C GLY A 79 10.58 1.97 -2.87
N ILE A 80 10.42 2.76 -3.93
CA ILE A 80 9.23 2.67 -4.78
C ILE A 80 9.27 1.30 -5.47
N ASP A 81 8.17 0.56 -5.53
CA ASP A 81 8.13 -0.69 -6.29
C ASP A 81 8.44 -0.42 -7.77
N PRO A 82 9.21 -1.30 -8.45
CA PRO A 82 9.50 -1.11 -9.86
C PRO A 82 8.19 -1.03 -10.66
N PRO A 83 8.11 -0.17 -11.68
CA PRO A 83 6.92 -0.09 -12.52
C PRO A 83 6.66 -1.42 -13.26
N SER A 84 5.47 -1.59 -13.83
CA SER A 84 5.13 -2.78 -14.62
C SER A 84 5.76 -2.79 -16.02
N SER A 85 6.16 -1.62 -16.54
CA SER A 85 6.84 -1.48 -17.83
C SER A 85 7.66 -0.19 -17.87
N LEU A 86 8.82 -0.22 -18.53
CA LEU A 86 9.66 0.96 -18.75
C LEU A 86 9.63 1.34 -20.24
N GLU A 87 9.31 2.60 -20.54
CA GLU A 87 9.31 3.12 -21.91
C GLU A 87 10.73 3.08 -22.49
N GLY A 88 10.87 2.55 -23.72
CA GLY A 88 12.18 2.33 -24.34
C GLY A 88 12.86 0.99 -23.99
N TRP A 89 12.27 0.16 -23.13
CA TRP A 89 12.75 -1.19 -22.85
C TRP A 89 11.93 -2.25 -23.59
N ALA A 90 12.50 -2.82 -24.65
CA ALA A 90 11.87 -3.89 -25.41
C ALA A 90 12.03 -5.22 -24.64
N GLY A 91 10.92 -5.76 -24.10
CA GLY A 91 10.89 -7.07 -23.47
C GLY A 91 11.22 -8.21 -24.45
N LEU A 92 11.33 -9.43 -23.93
CA LEU A 92 11.70 -10.65 -24.69
C LEU A 92 10.72 -10.94 -25.84
N ALA A 93 9.49 -10.43 -25.78
CA ALA A 93 8.44 -10.60 -26.79
C ALA A 93 8.57 -9.67 -28.02
N ALA A 94 9.42 -8.63 -28.00
CA ALA A 94 9.53 -7.66 -29.08
C ALA A 94 10.10 -8.24 -30.41
N GLY A 95 10.80 -9.39 -30.34
CA GLY A 95 11.29 -10.10 -31.53
C GLY A 95 10.20 -10.88 -32.30
N LEU A 96 9.07 -11.22 -31.65
CA LEU A 96 7.97 -11.94 -32.28
C LEU A 96 7.08 -11.01 -33.13
N SER A 97 6.89 -9.76 -32.70
CA SER A 97 6.11 -8.77 -33.46
C SER A 97 6.82 -8.32 -34.74
N THR A 98 8.16 -8.29 -34.74
CA THR A 98 8.98 -7.93 -35.91
C THR A 98 9.04 -9.05 -36.96
N GLN A 99 8.93 -10.33 -36.56
CA GLN A 99 8.77 -11.43 -37.52
C GLN A 99 7.38 -11.45 -38.16
N ALA A 100 6.32 -11.12 -37.43
CA ALA A 100 4.97 -11.03 -37.98
C ALA A 100 4.84 -9.94 -39.06
N ASN A 101 5.53 -8.80 -38.89
CA ASN A 101 5.55 -7.72 -39.89
C ASN A 101 6.41 -8.03 -41.13
N LYS A 102 7.35 -8.98 -41.04
CA LYS A 102 8.22 -9.35 -42.17
C LYS A 102 7.61 -10.38 -43.12
N LEU A 103 6.50 -11.02 -42.72
CA LEU A 103 5.72 -11.95 -43.56
C LEU A 103 4.61 -11.27 -44.37
N SER A 104 4.42 -9.95 -44.23
CA SER A 104 3.31 -9.21 -44.87
C SER A 104 3.75 -8.23 -45.97
N LEU A 105 5.03 -8.19 -46.34
CA LEU A 105 5.61 -7.17 -47.23
C LEU A 105 6.56 -7.76 -48.28
N GLU A 106 6.11 -8.79 -48.99
CA GLU A 106 6.73 -9.26 -50.24
C GLU A 106 5.66 -9.44 -51.32
N GLU A 107 5.19 -8.36 -51.94
CA GLU A 107 4.79 -8.39 -53.35
C GLU A 107 4.88 -6.99 -54.00
N GLU A 108 5.60 -6.98 -55.12
CA GLU A 108 5.73 -5.99 -56.21
C GLU A 108 6.54 -4.68 -56.04
N THR A 109 7.68 -4.72 -56.74
CA THR A 109 8.57 -3.63 -57.15
C THR A 109 8.12 -3.08 -58.50
N GLN A 110 8.26 -1.77 -58.76
CA GLN A 110 9.09 -1.21 -59.84
C GLN A 110 9.00 0.34 -59.96
N PRO A 111 9.99 1.00 -60.62
CA PRO A 111 10.52 2.31 -60.21
C PRO A 111 10.26 3.43 -61.23
N ALA A 112 10.50 4.70 -60.85
CA ALA A 112 10.93 5.75 -61.78
C ALA A 112 11.60 6.94 -61.05
N GLU A 113 12.61 7.50 -61.73
CA GLU A 113 13.55 8.55 -61.36
C GLU A 113 12.96 9.94 -61.06
N SER A 114 13.68 10.74 -60.26
CA SER A 114 14.30 12.03 -60.66
C SER A 114 14.33 13.04 -59.50
N ALA A 115 15.53 13.41 -59.06
CA ALA A 115 15.80 14.65 -58.31
C ALA A 115 15.87 15.84 -59.32
N PRO A 116 15.86 17.13 -58.92
CA PRO A 116 16.87 17.71 -58.00
C PRO A 116 16.40 18.83 -57.04
N ALA A 117 17.24 19.08 -56.03
CA ALA A 117 17.72 20.37 -55.46
C ALA A 117 16.71 21.51 -55.13
N ALA A 118 16.89 22.41 -54.16
CA ALA A 118 17.79 22.68 -53.03
C ALA A 118 17.33 24.07 -52.50
N GLN A 119 17.48 24.34 -51.19
CA GLN A 119 17.64 25.65 -50.50
C GLN A 119 17.20 25.42 -49.03
N ASP A 120 18.08 25.17 -48.06
CA ASP A 120 19.21 25.93 -47.49
C ASP A 120 18.81 26.94 -46.41
N SER A 121 19.59 26.88 -45.33
CA SER A 121 19.74 27.82 -44.21
C SER A 121 18.58 27.97 -43.21
N GLN A 122 18.76 28.07 -41.88
CA GLN A 122 19.93 28.03 -41.00
C GLN A 122 19.44 27.79 -39.55
N VAL A 123 20.30 27.13 -38.78
CA VAL A 123 20.51 27.08 -37.31
C VAL A 123 19.92 28.20 -36.44
N ASP A 124 19.38 27.84 -35.27
CA ASP A 124 20.04 28.19 -33.99
C ASP A 124 19.60 27.31 -32.80
N GLU A 125 20.61 26.93 -32.01
CA GLU A 125 20.51 26.26 -30.72
C GLU A 125 19.83 27.17 -29.69
N VAL A 126 18.95 26.61 -28.85
CA VAL A 126 18.68 27.21 -27.54
C VAL A 126 18.75 26.13 -26.46
N GLN A 127 19.60 26.44 -25.50
CA GLN A 127 20.01 25.68 -24.33
C GLN A 127 18.81 25.26 -23.46
N GLU A 128 18.85 24.01 -22.98
CA GLU A 128 18.13 23.59 -21.76
C GLU A 128 18.72 24.37 -20.57
N GLY A 129 18.12 25.52 -20.28
CA GLY A 129 18.21 26.19 -19.00
C GLY A 129 17.16 25.60 -18.07
N ASP A 130 17.62 25.08 -16.93
CA ASP A 130 16.79 24.69 -15.79
C ASP A 130 16.14 25.96 -15.21
N GLU A 131 14.96 26.32 -15.73
CA GLU A 131 14.17 27.45 -15.27
C GLU A 131 13.38 27.07 -14.02
N VAL A 132 13.77 27.74 -12.94
CA VAL A 132 13.07 27.91 -11.67
C VAL A 132 11.57 28.17 -11.91
N GLU A 133 10.69 27.39 -11.27
CA GLU A 133 9.23 27.59 -11.29
C GLU A 133 8.87 29.02 -10.80
N GLU A 134 8.70 29.96 -11.73
CA GLU A 134 7.92 31.17 -11.49
C GLU A 134 6.43 30.81 -11.52
N GLU A 135 5.68 31.21 -10.49
CA GLU A 135 4.22 31.10 -10.45
C GLU A 135 3.58 31.91 -11.59
N HIS A 136 3.42 31.30 -12.77
CA HIS A 136 2.62 31.86 -13.86
C HIS A 136 1.14 31.84 -13.45
N GLU A 137 0.53 33.01 -13.26
CA GLU A 137 -0.92 33.09 -13.06
C GLU A 137 -1.63 32.71 -14.37
N PRO A 138 -2.44 31.63 -14.40
CA PRO A 138 -3.03 31.13 -15.63
C PRO A 138 -4.04 32.13 -16.20
N THR A 139 -4.04 32.27 -17.53
CA THR A 139 -4.95 33.19 -18.22
C THR A 139 -6.40 32.69 -18.16
N THR A 140 -7.38 33.59 -18.32
CA THR A 140 -8.82 33.20 -18.32
C THR A 140 -9.15 32.13 -19.38
N LYS A 141 -8.44 32.13 -20.52
CA LYS A 141 -8.62 31.14 -21.58
C LYS A 141 -8.13 29.76 -21.18
N GLU A 142 -6.97 29.67 -20.52
CA GLU A 142 -6.45 28.39 -20.00
C GLU A 142 -7.36 27.79 -18.93
N ILE A 143 -7.97 28.63 -18.09
CA ILE A 143 -8.94 28.17 -17.09
C ILE A 143 -10.21 27.64 -17.77
N ASP A 144 -10.69 28.32 -18.82
CA ASP A 144 -11.85 27.87 -19.58
C ASP A 144 -11.59 26.52 -20.28
N ASP A 145 -10.42 26.38 -20.93
CA ASP A 145 -10.00 25.15 -21.58
C ASP A 145 -9.84 24.01 -20.58
N ALA A 146 -9.28 24.28 -19.39
CA ALA A 146 -9.16 23.29 -18.32
C ALA A 146 -10.53 22.82 -17.81
N PHE A 147 -11.50 23.72 -17.68
CA PHE A 147 -12.88 23.37 -17.27
C PHE A 147 -13.60 22.55 -18.34
N HIS A 148 -13.43 22.89 -19.61
CA HIS A 148 -14.00 22.15 -20.74
C HIS A 148 -13.37 20.75 -20.84
N GLN A 149 -12.04 20.65 -20.75
CA GLN A 149 -11.31 19.37 -20.76
C GLN A 149 -11.66 18.47 -19.57
N ALA A 150 -11.85 19.04 -18.37
CA ALA A 150 -12.25 18.29 -17.19
C ALA A 150 -13.67 17.71 -17.32
N PHE A 151 -14.58 18.44 -17.96
CA PHE A 151 -15.91 17.93 -18.27
C PHE A 151 -15.84 16.75 -19.26
N LEU A 152 -15.09 16.88 -20.36
CA LEU A 152 -14.87 15.78 -21.31
C LEU A 152 -14.23 14.56 -20.66
N PHE A 153 -13.27 14.76 -19.76
CA PHE A 153 -12.66 13.68 -18.98
C PHE A 153 -13.70 12.93 -18.13
N ALA A 154 -14.61 13.66 -17.48
CA ALA A 154 -15.68 13.04 -16.71
C ALA A 154 -16.63 12.19 -17.56
N VAL A 155 -16.97 12.68 -18.76
CA VAL A 155 -17.83 11.98 -19.73
C VAL A 155 -17.12 10.73 -20.27
N HIS A 156 -15.82 10.82 -20.59
CA HIS A 156 -15.02 9.67 -21.00
C HIS A 156 -14.94 8.61 -19.90
N LYS A 157 -14.68 9.03 -18.65
CA LYS A 157 -14.68 8.13 -17.49
C LYS A 157 -16.04 7.47 -17.25
N ALA A 158 -17.14 8.21 -17.42
CA ALA A 158 -18.49 7.68 -17.33
C ALA A 158 -18.72 6.59 -18.40
N LYS A 159 -18.29 6.83 -19.64
CA LYS A 159 -18.36 5.88 -20.77
C LYS A 159 -17.57 4.58 -20.51
N GLU A 160 -16.41 4.67 -19.87
CA GLU A 160 -15.62 3.48 -19.48
C GLU A 160 -16.22 2.70 -18.31
N SER A 161 -16.89 3.39 -17.37
CA SER A 161 -17.38 2.79 -16.12
C SER A 161 -18.81 2.21 -16.18
N GLY A 162 -19.59 2.55 -17.22
CA GLY A 162 -21.01 2.23 -17.27
C GLY A 162 -21.46 1.53 -18.56
N SER A 163 -22.65 0.93 -18.52
CA SER A 163 -23.35 0.43 -19.73
C SER A 163 -24.35 1.47 -20.27
N PRO A 164 -24.62 1.49 -21.59
CA PRO A 164 -25.64 2.36 -22.20
C PRO A 164 -27.03 2.12 -21.60
N PRO A 165 -27.96 3.11 -21.58
CA PRO A 165 -27.90 4.42 -22.23
C PRO A 165 -27.46 5.60 -21.34
N HIS A 166 -27.32 5.41 -20.03
CA HIS A 166 -27.01 6.52 -19.10
C HIS A 166 -25.60 6.45 -18.50
N PHE A 167 -24.80 5.43 -18.80
CA PHE A 167 -23.38 5.30 -18.39
C PHE A 167 -23.13 5.64 -16.90
N GLY A 168 -24.06 5.27 -16.01
CA GLY A 168 -23.97 5.53 -14.56
C GLY A 168 -24.37 6.94 -14.09
N LEU A 169 -24.76 7.86 -14.99
CA LEU A 169 -25.22 9.20 -14.65
C LEU A 169 -26.75 9.22 -14.44
N GLN A 170 -27.20 9.88 -13.36
CA GLN A 170 -28.63 10.07 -13.09
C GLN A 170 -29.10 11.43 -13.62
N PHE A 171 -29.81 11.41 -14.75
CA PHE A 171 -30.43 12.61 -15.30
C PHE A 171 -31.74 12.96 -14.57
N PRO A 172 -32.09 14.25 -14.40
CA PRO A 172 -31.37 15.44 -14.85
C PRO A 172 -30.20 15.83 -13.94
N LEU A 173 -29.04 16.16 -14.52
CA LEU A 173 -27.86 16.57 -13.77
C LEU A 173 -27.98 18.04 -13.32
N GLN A 174 -27.82 18.26 -12.03
CA GLN A 174 -27.87 19.60 -11.42
C GLN A 174 -26.53 20.34 -11.60
N PRO A 175 -26.55 21.69 -11.72
CA PRO A 175 -25.33 22.51 -11.81
C PRO A 175 -24.27 22.20 -10.74
N SER A 176 -24.70 22.04 -9.50
CA SER A 176 -23.81 21.75 -8.37
C SER A 176 -23.12 20.40 -8.51
N PHE A 177 -23.83 19.38 -9.03
CA PHE A 177 -23.28 18.06 -9.26
C PHE A 177 -22.23 18.08 -10.39
N ILE A 178 -22.49 18.81 -11.47
CA ILE A 178 -21.57 18.93 -12.61
C ILE A 178 -20.24 19.54 -12.15
N ILE A 179 -20.29 20.66 -11.44
CA ILE A 179 -19.07 21.34 -10.99
C ILE A 179 -18.32 20.48 -9.95
N ALA A 180 -19.02 19.91 -8.97
CA ALA A 180 -18.40 19.18 -7.86
C ALA A 180 -17.86 17.79 -8.23
N ASN A 181 -18.57 17.05 -9.10
CA ASN A 181 -18.26 15.65 -9.39
C ASN A 181 -17.67 15.43 -10.79
N MET A 182 -18.00 16.28 -11.76
CA MET A 182 -17.50 16.13 -13.13
C MET A 182 -16.31 17.05 -13.40
N VAL A 183 -16.36 18.32 -12.99
CA VAL A 183 -15.31 19.28 -13.32
C VAL A 183 -14.17 19.24 -12.30
N HIS A 184 -14.41 19.60 -11.03
CA HIS A 184 -13.35 19.73 -10.03
C HIS A 184 -12.45 18.50 -9.85
N PRO A 185 -12.98 17.25 -9.82
CA PRO A 185 -12.14 16.07 -9.63
C PRO A 185 -11.24 15.77 -10.83
N ASN A 186 -11.59 16.27 -12.02
CA ASN A 186 -10.92 15.96 -13.28
C ASN A 186 -10.10 17.14 -13.83
N LEU A 187 -9.83 18.17 -13.01
CA LEU A 187 -8.93 19.26 -13.39
C LEU A 187 -7.47 18.82 -13.32
N ARG A 188 -6.68 19.24 -14.32
CA ARG A 188 -5.21 19.04 -14.38
C ARG A 188 -4.48 19.67 -13.21
N TYR A 189 -5.01 20.76 -12.68
CA TYR A 189 -4.43 21.52 -11.57
C TYR A 189 -5.51 21.79 -10.52
N GLN A 190 -5.21 21.48 -9.26
CA GLN A 190 -6.18 21.57 -8.16
C GLN A 190 -5.86 22.72 -7.22
N ASN A 191 -5.52 23.89 -7.79
CA ASN A 191 -5.31 25.09 -7.01
C ASN A 191 -6.63 25.89 -6.91
N PRO A 192 -7.34 25.88 -5.77
CA PRO A 192 -8.65 26.52 -5.63
C PRO A 192 -8.59 28.06 -5.78
N LYS A 193 -7.38 28.64 -5.70
CA LYS A 193 -7.14 30.08 -5.90
C LYS A 193 -7.35 30.51 -7.36
N TYR A 194 -6.95 29.66 -8.31
CA TYR A 194 -6.98 29.98 -9.74
C TYR A 194 -8.09 29.23 -10.49
N TYR A 195 -8.30 27.94 -10.20
CA TYR A 195 -9.26 27.09 -10.91
C TYR A 195 -10.64 27.06 -10.23
N ASN A 196 -11.38 28.16 -10.34
CA ASN A 196 -12.73 28.32 -9.82
C ASN A 196 -13.70 28.78 -10.92
N ILE A 197 -14.95 28.30 -10.89
CA ILE A 197 -15.99 28.70 -11.84
C ILE A 197 -16.18 30.22 -11.94
N LYS A 198 -15.87 30.99 -10.88
CA LYS A 198 -15.91 32.46 -10.89
C LYS A 198 -14.81 33.12 -11.73
N LYS A 199 -13.70 32.41 -11.97
CA LYS A 199 -12.54 32.87 -12.75
C LYS A 199 -12.61 32.47 -14.23
N THR A 200 -13.54 31.58 -14.58
CA THR A 200 -13.89 31.30 -15.98
C THR A 200 -14.58 32.49 -16.65
N SER A 201 -14.56 32.56 -17.98
CA SER A 201 -15.31 33.57 -18.75
C SER A 201 -16.83 33.49 -18.51
N TRP A 202 -17.33 32.30 -18.15
CA TRP A 202 -18.74 32.05 -17.88
C TRP A 202 -19.18 32.59 -16.51
N LYS A 203 -18.28 32.72 -15.54
CA LYS A 203 -18.50 33.23 -14.17
C LYS A 203 -19.50 32.45 -13.30
N ASN A 204 -20.34 31.59 -13.89
CA ASN A 204 -21.32 30.75 -13.22
C ASN A 204 -21.61 29.45 -14.02
N ALA A 205 -22.11 28.42 -13.31
CA ALA A 205 -22.39 27.12 -13.90
C ALA A 205 -23.50 27.16 -14.97
N LYS A 206 -24.47 28.08 -14.85
CA LYS A 206 -25.55 28.27 -15.84
C LYS A 206 -25.01 28.64 -17.23
N LYS A 207 -24.08 29.59 -17.30
CA LYS A 207 -23.45 30.01 -18.56
C LYS A 207 -22.51 28.94 -19.11
N PHE A 208 -21.83 28.20 -18.25
CA PHE A 208 -21.01 27.05 -18.64
C PHE A 208 -21.85 25.95 -19.28
N ILE A 209 -22.97 25.56 -18.66
CA ILE A 209 -23.89 24.55 -19.22
C ILE A 209 -24.48 25.02 -20.56
N LYS A 210 -24.85 26.30 -20.68
CA LYS A 210 -25.31 26.88 -21.96
C LYS A 210 -24.23 26.92 -23.04
N HIS A 211 -22.96 26.99 -22.65
CA HIS A 211 -21.84 26.89 -23.60
C HIS A 211 -21.73 25.47 -24.16
N LEU A 212 -21.76 24.45 -23.29
CA LEU A 212 -21.76 23.04 -23.70
C LEU A 212 -22.98 22.69 -24.57
N ASP A 213 -24.13 23.31 -24.31
CA ASP A 213 -25.35 23.17 -25.11
C ASP A 213 -25.18 23.82 -26.51
N LYS A 214 -24.51 24.96 -26.58
CA LYS A 214 -24.16 25.60 -27.85
C LYS A 214 -23.17 24.78 -28.68
N GLU A 215 -22.26 24.07 -28.02
CA GLU A 215 -21.34 23.12 -28.64
C GLU A 215 -22.00 21.77 -29.00
N GLN A 216 -23.29 21.60 -28.68
CA GLN A 216 -24.09 20.40 -28.95
C GLN A 216 -23.62 19.14 -28.20
N ILE A 217 -22.78 19.27 -27.18
CA ILE A 217 -22.30 18.15 -26.36
C ILE A 217 -23.36 17.72 -25.35
N VAL A 218 -24.20 18.67 -24.88
CA VAL A 218 -25.21 18.41 -23.85
C VAL A 218 -26.53 19.05 -24.22
N LYS A 219 -27.64 18.48 -23.76
CA LYS A 219 -28.98 19.07 -23.91
C LYS A 219 -29.41 19.71 -22.61
N SER A 220 -29.54 21.03 -22.58
CA SER A 220 -29.88 21.76 -21.34
C SER A 220 -31.35 22.24 -21.30
N LYS A 221 -31.92 22.39 -20.09
CA LYS A 221 -33.24 23.00 -19.87
C LYS A 221 -33.26 23.84 -18.60
N ASP A 222 -33.88 25.03 -18.67
CA ASP A 222 -34.11 25.89 -17.52
C ASP A 222 -35.34 25.37 -16.73
N ARG A 223 -35.17 25.13 -15.41
CA ARG A 223 -36.27 24.71 -14.51
C ARG A 223 -36.85 25.92 -13.79
N ASN A 224 -38.13 25.84 -13.39
CA ASN A 224 -38.82 26.84 -12.57
C ASN A 224 -38.07 27.01 -11.24
N GLY A 225 -37.25 28.06 -11.14
CA GLY A 225 -36.27 28.26 -10.06
C GLY A 225 -34.96 28.90 -10.51
N GLY A 226 -34.74 29.05 -11.82
CA GLY A 226 -33.60 29.79 -12.38
C GLY A 226 -32.35 28.96 -12.66
N GLU A 227 -32.35 27.69 -12.26
CA GLU A 227 -31.28 26.71 -12.48
C GLU A 227 -31.40 26.04 -13.85
N THR A 228 -30.26 25.89 -14.54
CA THR A 228 -30.15 25.20 -15.84
C THR A 228 -29.64 23.78 -15.60
N VAL A 229 -30.44 22.76 -15.92
CA VAL A 229 -30.07 21.35 -15.72
C VAL A 229 -29.72 20.69 -17.06
N ILE A 230 -28.84 19.69 -17.04
CA ILE A 230 -28.54 18.85 -18.21
C ILE A 230 -29.52 17.66 -18.22
N LEU A 231 -30.22 17.48 -19.34
CA LEU A 231 -31.18 16.39 -19.55
C LEU A 231 -30.54 15.19 -20.22
N ASP A 232 -29.56 15.42 -21.09
CA ASP A 232 -28.89 14.39 -21.87
C ASP A 232 -27.49 14.85 -22.27
N ILE A 233 -26.58 13.90 -22.52
CA ILE A 233 -25.21 14.14 -22.97
C ILE A 233 -24.98 13.29 -24.22
N ASP A 234 -24.44 13.89 -25.27
CA ASP A 234 -24.03 13.15 -26.46
C ASP A 234 -22.66 12.50 -26.20
N PHE A 235 -22.66 11.19 -25.98
CA PHE A 235 -21.45 10.40 -25.72
C PHE A 235 -20.70 10.00 -27.00
N ASP A 236 -21.28 10.25 -28.17
CA ASP A 236 -20.71 9.92 -29.48
C ASP A 236 -20.23 11.17 -30.24
N ASP A 237 -20.22 12.33 -29.56
CA ASP A 237 -19.65 13.56 -30.11
C ASP A 237 -18.13 13.41 -30.43
N ARG A 238 -17.69 14.09 -31.49
CA ARG A 238 -16.30 14.07 -31.99
C ARG A 238 -15.29 14.49 -30.92
N GLN A 239 -15.66 15.41 -30.03
CA GLN A 239 -14.79 15.88 -28.95
C GLN A 239 -14.67 14.85 -27.82
N VAL A 240 -15.71 14.05 -27.57
CA VAL A 240 -15.69 12.97 -26.57
C VAL A 240 -14.88 11.78 -27.09
N LEU A 241 -15.07 11.40 -28.36
CA LEU A 241 -14.33 10.29 -29.00
C LEU A 241 -12.85 10.62 -29.27
N GLY A 242 -12.53 11.88 -29.57
CA GLY A 242 -11.16 12.35 -29.79
C GLY A 242 -10.39 12.69 -28.51
N PHE A 243 -11.03 12.62 -27.34
CA PHE A 243 -10.43 13.01 -26.07
C PHE A 243 -9.44 11.96 -25.58
N ARG A 244 -8.20 12.37 -25.28
CA ARG A 244 -7.18 11.51 -24.66
C ARG A 244 -7.07 11.84 -23.16
N PRO A 245 -7.36 10.88 -22.27
CA PRO A 245 -7.24 11.09 -20.83
C PRO A 245 -5.83 11.54 -20.42
N TYR A 246 -5.74 12.64 -19.67
CA TYR A 246 -4.49 13.14 -19.09
C TYR A 246 -4.35 12.71 -17.62
N ARG A 247 -3.11 12.66 -17.10
CA ARG A 247 -2.89 12.31 -15.68
C ARG A 247 -3.45 13.39 -14.75
N LEU A 248 -4.32 12.97 -13.84
CA LEU A 248 -4.84 13.83 -12.78
C LEU A 248 -3.89 13.85 -11.57
N PRO A 249 -3.70 15.01 -10.91
CA PRO A 249 -3.12 15.04 -9.58
C PRO A 249 -4.01 14.25 -8.61
N THR A 250 -3.42 13.35 -7.84
CA THR A 250 -4.16 12.50 -6.89
C THR A 250 -4.85 13.34 -5.81
N LEU A 251 -6.17 13.56 -5.94
CA LEU A 251 -7.01 14.12 -4.88
C LEU A 251 -7.19 13.12 -3.75
N LYS A 252 -6.85 13.53 -2.53
CA LYS A 252 -7.31 12.87 -1.30
C LYS A 252 -8.83 13.02 -1.23
N ALA A 253 -9.56 11.96 -1.55
CA ALA A 253 -11.03 11.95 -1.52
C ALA A 253 -11.56 12.05 -0.08
N THR A 254 -12.41 13.05 0.15
CA THR A 254 -13.32 13.15 1.30
C THR A 254 -14.50 12.20 1.10
N GLY A 255 -14.80 11.39 2.12
CA GLY A 255 -15.68 10.23 2.04
C GLY A 255 -17.19 10.51 1.86
N GLY A 256 -17.85 9.51 1.27
CA GLY A 256 -19.29 9.28 1.28
C GLY A 256 -19.53 7.78 1.08
N ASP A 257 -20.25 7.18 2.03
CA ASP A 257 -20.50 5.75 2.21
C ASP A 257 -21.54 5.20 1.21
N VAL A 258 -21.19 4.16 0.45
CA VAL A 258 -22.09 3.07 0.00
C VAL A 258 -21.25 1.79 -0.17
N SER A 259 -21.70 0.72 0.47
CA SER A 259 -21.09 -0.61 0.47
C SER A 259 -21.57 -1.46 -0.73
N THR A 260 -20.66 -2.15 -1.43
CA THR A 260 -20.72 -3.60 -1.80
C THR A 260 -19.48 -4.03 -2.63
N PRO A 261 -19.11 -5.33 -2.64
CA PRO A 261 -17.74 -5.80 -2.88
C PRO A 261 -17.52 -6.37 -4.31
N ASP A 262 -16.28 -6.29 -4.83
CA ASP A 262 -15.40 -7.44 -5.09
C ASP A 262 -14.12 -7.05 -5.89
N ALA A 263 -13.06 -7.83 -5.64
CA ALA A 263 -11.89 -8.13 -6.47
C ALA A 263 -10.92 -7.02 -6.93
N GLY A 264 -9.81 -6.93 -6.19
CA GLY A 264 -8.47 -7.02 -6.79
C GLY A 264 -7.74 -5.72 -7.12
N GLN A 265 -6.90 -5.25 -6.18
CA GLN A 265 -5.48 -4.88 -6.41
C GLN A 265 -4.92 -4.19 -5.17
N ALA A 266 -3.90 -4.81 -4.58
CA ALA A 266 -3.17 -4.29 -3.44
C ALA A 266 -2.03 -3.38 -3.94
N SER A 267 -2.14 -2.08 -3.66
CA SER A 267 -1.04 -1.11 -3.74
C SER A 267 -0.95 -0.41 -2.40
N GLY A 268 0.16 -0.64 -1.68
CA GLY A 268 0.35 -0.16 -0.31
C GLY A 268 1.57 0.74 -0.18
N SER A 269 1.38 2.05 -0.30
CA SER A 269 2.02 3.04 0.58
C SER A 269 1.41 4.42 0.30
N GLY A 270 0.67 4.96 1.28
CA GLY A 270 0.12 6.32 1.17
C GLY A 270 -0.85 6.68 2.29
N SER A 271 -0.34 7.30 3.35
CA SER A 271 -1.09 7.95 4.45
C SER A 271 -2.02 7.03 5.27
N SER A 272 -1.45 6.40 6.29
CA SER A 272 -2.13 5.66 7.38
C SER A 272 -2.94 6.57 8.33
N ALA A 273 -3.81 7.40 7.77
CA ALA A 273 -4.82 8.16 8.50
C ALA A 273 -6.20 7.53 8.23
N GLY A 274 -6.53 6.49 9.01
CA GLY A 274 -7.85 5.82 8.95
C GLY A 274 -7.81 4.29 8.82
N GLN A 275 -6.65 3.68 8.58
CA GLN A 275 -6.52 2.22 8.58
C GLN A 275 -6.58 1.70 10.02
N LYS A 276 -7.49 0.74 10.28
CA LYS A 276 -7.57 0.07 11.58
C LYS A 276 -6.41 -0.90 11.70
N VAL A 277 -5.66 -0.81 12.80
CA VAL A 277 -4.60 -1.77 13.11
C VAL A 277 -5.26 -3.04 13.62
N ASN A 278 -5.10 -4.13 12.89
CA ASN A 278 -5.55 -5.45 13.32
C ASN A 278 -4.41 -6.17 14.02
N ILE A 279 -4.65 -6.60 15.25
CA ILE A 279 -3.67 -7.31 16.09
C ILE A 279 -4.23 -8.70 16.34
N GLN A 280 -3.64 -9.68 15.68
CA GLN A 280 -4.02 -11.08 15.80
C GLN A 280 -2.98 -11.83 16.62
N MET A 281 -3.47 -12.54 17.64
CA MET A 281 -2.68 -13.46 18.45
C MET A 281 -2.71 -14.84 17.81
N VAL A 282 -1.52 -15.36 17.54
CA VAL A 282 -1.31 -16.71 17.01
C VAL A 282 -0.35 -17.46 17.92
N TYR A 283 -0.46 -18.78 17.96
CA TYR A 283 0.28 -19.62 18.87
C TYR A 283 1.02 -20.70 18.09
N ARG A 284 2.25 -20.97 18.51
CA ARG A 284 3.00 -22.12 18.03
C ARG A 284 2.92 -23.23 19.06
N VAL A 285 2.44 -24.39 18.60
CA VAL A 285 2.17 -25.54 19.46
C VAL A 285 3.46 -26.34 19.69
N SER A 286 3.63 -26.84 20.92
CA SER A 286 4.77 -27.67 21.33
C SER A 286 4.70 -29.09 20.75
N SER A 287 5.84 -29.77 20.63
CA SER A 287 5.90 -31.18 20.20
C SER A 287 5.15 -32.13 21.13
N LYS A 288 4.81 -31.71 22.36
CA LYS A 288 4.03 -32.52 23.29
C LYS A 288 2.57 -32.66 22.87
N LEU A 289 2.04 -31.68 22.14
CA LEU A 289 0.64 -31.65 21.70
C LEU A 289 0.46 -32.15 20.26
N VAL A 290 1.57 -32.42 19.57
CA VAL A 290 1.59 -32.96 18.21
C VAL A 290 1.95 -34.44 18.29
N PRO A 291 1.21 -35.36 17.65
CA PRO A 291 0.10 -35.14 16.70
C PRO A 291 -1.29 -35.17 17.35
N THR A 292 -1.37 -35.45 18.66
CA THR A 292 -2.62 -35.80 19.35
C THR A 292 -3.68 -34.69 19.30
N LEU A 293 -3.26 -33.43 19.46
CA LEU A 293 -4.17 -32.29 19.46
C LEU A 293 -4.16 -31.56 18.11
N VAL A 294 -3.00 -31.46 17.47
CA VAL A 294 -2.80 -30.61 16.29
C VAL A 294 -1.86 -31.31 15.28
N PRO A 295 -2.13 -31.24 13.97
CA PRO A 295 -1.39 -32.02 12.96
C PRO A 295 0.07 -31.58 12.75
N SER A 296 0.41 -30.31 13.02
CA SER A 296 1.72 -29.74 12.71
C SER A 296 2.28 -28.88 13.85
N LYS A 297 3.61 -28.94 14.02
CA LYS A 297 4.39 -28.12 14.96
C LYS A 297 4.89 -26.81 14.33
N THR A 298 4.90 -26.73 13.01
CA THR A 298 5.46 -25.58 12.26
C THR A 298 4.44 -24.49 12.03
N ASP A 299 3.16 -24.83 12.08
CA ASP A 299 2.09 -23.93 11.72
C ASP A 299 1.68 -23.08 12.92
N PHE A 300 1.09 -21.94 12.62
CA PHE A 300 0.58 -21.00 13.62
C PHE A 300 -0.92 -21.16 13.74
N TYR A 301 -1.40 -21.31 14.97
CA TYR A 301 -2.81 -21.56 15.25
C TYR A 301 -3.42 -20.40 16.02
N THR A 302 -4.68 -20.08 15.72
CA THR A 302 -5.43 -19.10 16.53
C THR A 302 -5.92 -19.75 17.83
N SER A 303 -6.26 -18.92 18.83
CA SER A 303 -6.86 -19.42 20.08
C SER A 303 -8.16 -20.21 19.83
N GLN A 304 -8.92 -19.84 18.78
CA GLN A 304 -10.15 -20.51 18.39
C GLN A 304 -9.88 -21.90 17.80
N GLU A 305 -8.88 -22.02 16.93
CA GLU A 305 -8.45 -23.30 16.37
C GLU A 305 -7.96 -24.26 17.45
N ILE A 306 -7.13 -23.79 18.40
CA ILE A 306 -6.68 -24.62 19.52
C ILE A 306 -7.86 -25.07 20.39
N SER A 307 -8.80 -24.17 20.68
CA SER A 307 -9.99 -24.50 21.46
C SER A 307 -10.89 -25.51 20.73
N ALA A 308 -11.01 -25.39 19.40
CA ALA A 308 -11.74 -26.32 18.55
C ALA A 308 -11.04 -27.69 18.45
N ALA A 309 -9.71 -27.70 18.43
CA ALA A 309 -8.91 -28.92 18.46
C ALA A 309 -9.08 -29.68 19.78
N ILE A 310 -9.03 -28.99 20.93
CA ILE A 310 -9.33 -29.59 22.25
C ILE A 310 -10.75 -30.14 22.29
N LYS A 311 -11.73 -29.40 21.76
CA LYS A 311 -13.12 -29.87 21.70
C LYS A 311 -13.24 -31.14 20.84
N SER A 312 -12.62 -31.16 19.67
CA SER A 312 -12.63 -32.30 18.76
C SER A 312 -11.97 -33.53 19.39
N TYR A 313 -10.88 -33.33 20.15
CA TYR A 313 -10.22 -34.38 20.91
C TYR A 313 -11.15 -34.99 21.97
N ILE A 314 -11.85 -34.16 22.75
CA ILE A 314 -12.82 -34.62 23.75
C ILE A 314 -13.99 -35.37 23.09
N ASP A 315 -14.48 -34.88 21.94
CA ASP A 315 -15.58 -35.52 21.20
C ASP A 315 -15.17 -36.88 20.61
N GLN A 316 -13.90 -37.06 20.23
CA GLN A 316 -13.35 -38.34 19.74
C GLN A 316 -13.12 -39.37 20.87
N HIS A 317 -12.95 -38.92 22.11
CA HIS A 317 -12.72 -39.76 23.28
C HIS A 317 -13.91 -39.70 24.26
N PRO A 318 -15.03 -40.39 23.97
CA PRO A 318 -16.25 -40.34 24.81
C PRO A 318 -16.03 -40.86 26.24
N GLU A 319 -14.96 -41.63 26.47
CA GLU A 319 -14.48 -42.11 27.77
C GLU A 319 -14.03 -41.00 28.73
N LEU A 320 -13.77 -39.79 28.20
CA LEU A 320 -13.36 -38.62 28.97
C LEU A 320 -14.54 -37.80 29.51
N GLY A 321 -15.77 -38.21 29.22
CA GLY A 321 -16.99 -37.51 29.62
C GLY A 321 -17.68 -36.93 28.39
N GLY A 322 -18.73 -37.64 27.96
CA GLY A 322 -19.49 -37.37 26.74
C GLY A 322 -20.10 -35.96 26.63
N GLN A 323 -20.81 -35.75 25.51
CA GLN A 323 -21.44 -34.47 25.20
C GLN A 323 -22.40 -34.04 26.31
N GLY A 324 -22.02 -33.01 27.08
CA GLY A 324 -22.86 -32.39 28.11
C GLY A 324 -22.18 -32.12 29.46
N ASN A 325 -21.09 -32.83 29.80
CA ASN A 325 -20.42 -32.61 31.08
C ASN A 325 -19.49 -31.39 31.05
N SER A 326 -19.57 -30.53 32.06
CA SER A 326 -18.69 -29.35 32.20
C SER A 326 -17.24 -29.71 32.57
N SER A 327 -17.02 -30.94 33.00
CA SER A 327 -15.71 -31.50 33.37
C SER A 327 -15.34 -32.72 32.53
N VAL A 328 -14.03 -32.90 32.34
CA VAL A 328 -13.41 -33.95 31.53
C VAL A 328 -12.56 -34.82 32.46
N LYS A 329 -12.65 -36.14 32.31
CA LYS A 329 -11.79 -37.11 32.98
C LYS A 329 -10.39 -37.05 32.38
N LEU A 330 -9.37 -37.09 33.22
CA LEU A 330 -7.99 -37.04 32.77
C LEU A 330 -7.57 -38.38 32.14
N ASP A 331 -7.16 -38.33 30.89
CA ASP A 331 -6.40 -39.40 30.24
C ASP A 331 -4.89 -39.23 30.50
N PRO A 332 -4.06 -40.22 30.13
CA PRO A 332 -2.61 -40.12 30.27
C PRO A 332 -1.98 -38.92 29.53
N PHE A 333 -2.59 -38.44 28.46
CA PHE A 333 -2.11 -37.30 27.66
C PHE A 333 -2.42 -35.95 28.36
N LEU A 334 -3.68 -35.70 28.75
CA LEU A 334 -4.12 -34.55 29.54
C LEU A 334 -3.39 -34.50 30.89
N ALA A 335 -3.20 -35.66 31.54
CA ALA A 335 -2.52 -35.74 32.83
C ALA A 335 -1.01 -35.48 32.71
N ASN A 336 -0.30 -36.11 31.77
CA ASN A 336 1.16 -36.03 31.72
C ASN A 336 1.67 -34.88 30.84
N ASP A 337 1.08 -34.69 29.66
CA ASP A 337 1.60 -33.75 28.67
C ASP A 337 1.09 -32.32 28.88
N ILE A 338 -0.14 -32.15 29.41
CA ILE A 338 -0.74 -30.83 29.67
C ILE A 338 -0.58 -30.42 31.13
N LEU A 339 -1.07 -31.22 32.09
CA LEU A 339 -1.04 -30.87 33.52
C LEU A 339 0.29 -31.19 34.21
N GLY A 340 0.92 -32.30 33.82
CA GLY A 340 2.24 -32.70 34.32
C GLY A 340 3.37 -31.80 33.82
N ASN A 341 3.12 -30.99 32.79
CA ASN A 341 4.05 -29.97 32.33
C ASN A 341 4.02 -28.76 33.28
N LYS A 342 4.95 -28.74 34.25
CA LYS A 342 5.09 -27.69 35.28
C LYS A 342 3.76 -27.42 36.02
N PRO A 343 3.31 -28.35 36.87
CA PRO A 343 2.02 -28.26 37.52
C PRO A 343 1.94 -27.02 38.41
N SER A 344 0.86 -26.24 38.26
CA SER A 344 0.41 -25.26 39.24
C SER A 344 -0.26 -25.97 40.42
N ASP A 345 -0.42 -25.31 41.57
CA ASP A 345 -1.14 -25.87 42.72
C ASP A 345 -2.58 -26.29 42.35
N GLU A 346 -3.21 -25.55 41.44
CA GLU A 346 -4.52 -25.91 40.87
C GLU A 346 -4.44 -27.19 40.03
N ASP A 347 -3.38 -27.38 39.24
CA ASP A 347 -3.21 -28.57 38.40
C ASP A 347 -2.98 -29.83 39.23
N VAL A 348 -2.25 -29.73 40.34
CA VAL A 348 -2.06 -30.84 41.29
C VAL A 348 -3.40 -31.27 41.88
N SER A 349 -4.29 -30.31 42.18
CA SER A 349 -5.63 -30.61 42.68
C SER A 349 -6.49 -31.34 41.64
N PHE A 350 -6.41 -30.96 40.36
CA PHE A 350 -7.13 -31.62 39.27
C PHE A 350 -6.55 -33.01 38.97
N LEU A 351 -5.24 -33.17 39.04
CA LEU A 351 -4.55 -34.47 38.93
C LEU A 351 -5.00 -35.42 40.04
N ALA A 352 -5.09 -34.95 41.29
CA ALA A 352 -5.58 -35.74 42.41
C ALA A 352 -7.08 -36.07 42.29
N ALA A 353 -7.89 -35.15 41.76
CA ALA A 353 -9.32 -35.36 41.53
C ALA A 353 -9.63 -36.23 40.29
N GLY A 354 -8.66 -36.44 39.40
CA GLY A 354 -8.83 -37.19 38.15
C GLY A 354 -9.77 -36.52 37.14
N ARG A 355 -10.16 -35.26 37.35
CA ARG A 355 -11.06 -34.49 36.49
C ARG A 355 -10.68 -33.02 36.45
N ILE A 356 -10.88 -32.40 35.28
CA ILE A 356 -10.63 -30.97 35.04
C ILE A 356 -11.82 -30.30 34.33
N PRO A 357 -12.23 -29.08 34.70
CA PRO A 357 -13.22 -28.32 33.94
C PRO A 357 -12.73 -27.98 32.52
N ARG A 358 -13.63 -28.03 31.52
CA ARG A 358 -13.29 -27.77 30.10
C ARG A 358 -12.67 -26.38 29.89
N SER A 359 -13.23 -25.37 30.55
CA SER A 359 -12.75 -23.98 30.46
C SER A 359 -11.37 -23.82 31.08
N THR A 360 -11.09 -24.49 32.20
CA THR A 360 -9.78 -24.50 32.85
C THR A 360 -8.74 -25.20 32.00
N LEU A 361 -9.08 -26.33 31.39
CA LEU A 361 -8.21 -27.05 30.45
C LEU A 361 -7.83 -26.18 29.24
N GLN A 362 -8.82 -25.52 28.61
CA GLN A 362 -8.57 -24.61 27.48
C GLN A 362 -7.65 -23.45 27.86
N LYS A 363 -7.91 -22.80 29.00
CA LYS A 363 -7.06 -21.73 29.51
C LYS A 363 -5.65 -22.21 29.80
N ARG A 364 -5.51 -23.36 30.47
CA ARG A 364 -4.21 -23.95 30.81
C ARG A 364 -3.36 -24.20 29.56
N VAL A 365 -3.95 -24.77 28.51
CA VAL A 365 -3.22 -25.05 27.26
C VAL A 365 -2.77 -23.76 26.57
N ILE A 366 -3.63 -22.74 26.52
CA ILE A 366 -3.34 -21.47 25.83
C ILE A 366 -2.37 -20.58 26.62
N GLU A 367 -2.51 -20.53 27.95
CA GLU A 367 -1.70 -19.68 28.83
C GLU A 367 -0.32 -20.29 29.13
N ASP A 368 -0.18 -21.62 29.09
CA ASP A 368 1.12 -22.26 29.26
C ASP A 368 2.02 -22.02 28.04
N THR A 369 3.00 -21.12 28.23
CA THR A 369 3.99 -20.74 27.21
C THR A 369 4.82 -21.93 26.72
N HIS A 370 4.93 -23.01 27.48
CA HIS A 370 5.64 -24.23 27.07
C HIS A 370 4.82 -25.15 26.18
N LEU A 371 3.50 -25.04 26.21
CA LEU A 371 2.57 -25.77 25.36
C LEU A 371 2.20 -24.96 24.13
N CYS A 372 1.88 -23.68 24.32
CA CYS A 372 1.53 -22.74 23.28
C CYS A 372 2.42 -21.50 23.40
N GLN A 373 3.43 -21.41 22.54
CA GLN A 373 4.29 -20.23 22.48
C GLN A 373 3.51 -19.07 21.81
N PRO A 374 3.37 -17.90 22.46
CA PRO A 374 2.62 -16.78 21.90
C PRO A 374 3.42 -16.08 20.80
N PHE A 375 2.73 -15.77 19.71
CA PHE A 375 3.19 -14.96 18.59
C PHE A 375 2.11 -13.92 18.25
N HIS A 376 2.52 -12.83 17.61
CA HIS A 376 1.59 -11.79 17.19
C HIS A 376 1.83 -11.36 15.75
N ILE A 377 0.74 -11.00 15.09
CA ILE A 377 0.71 -10.40 13.77
C ILE A 377 0.00 -9.04 13.93
N ILE A 378 0.70 -7.97 13.57
CA ILE A 378 0.14 -6.62 13.53
C ILE A 378 0.07 -6.22 12.07
N SER A 379 -1.13 -5.97 11.57
CA SER A 379 -1.37 -5.60 10.16
C SER A 379 -2.24 -4.34 10.07
N HIS A 380 -2.09 -3.59 8.99
CA HIS A 380 -3.03 -2.53 8.63
C HIS A 380 -4.08 -3.13 7.70
N GLY A 381 -5.33 -3.25 8.17
CA GLY A 381 -6.40 -3.89 7.39
C GLY A 381 -6.37 -5.42 7.44
N ALA A 382 -6.45 -6.07 6.27
CA ALA A 382 -6.48 -7.53 6.17
C ALA A 382 -5.07 -8.12 6.38
N PRO A 383 -4.91 -9.20 7.14
CA PRO A 383 -3.62 -9.86 7.33
C PRO A 383 -3.15 -10.43 5.98
N SER A 384 -1.96 -10.03 5.53
CA SER A 384 -1.34 -10.65 4.36
C SER A 384 -0.79 -12.03 4.70
N PRO A 385 -0.90 -13.03 3.81
CA PRO A 385 -0.44 -14.40 4.06
C PRO A 385 1.10 -14.50 4.22
N ASP A 386 1.85 -13.52 3.71
CA ASP A 386 3.31 -13.49 3.77
C ASP A 386 3.88 -12.84 5.06
N GLN A 387 3.01 -12.33 5.95
CA GLN A 387 3.49 -11.64 7.13
C GLN A 387 3.98 -12.63 8.20
N LYS A 388 5.31 -12.67 8.39
CA LYS A 388 5.94 -13.53 9.40
C LYS A 388 5.51 -13.11 10.82
N PRO A 389 4.92 -14.02 11.62
CA PRO A 389 4.53 -13.72 13.00
C PRO A 389 5.75 -13.38 13.85
N LYS A 390 5.63 -12.35 14.69
CA LYS A 390 6.68 -11.96 15.63
C LYS A 390 6.51 -12.71 16.95
N SER A 391 7.62 -13.17 17.52
CA SER A 391 7.62 -13.92 18.77
C SER A 391 7.18 -13.05 19.95
N GLY A 392 6.39 -13.61 20.85
CA GLY A 392 5.98 -13.01 22.10
C GLY A 392 4.61 -12.31 22.03
N LEU A 393 4.22 -11.76 23.18
CA LEU A 393 3.00 -10.97 23.33
C LEU A 393 3.07 -9.69 22.48
N PRO A 394 1.92 -9.14 22.06
CA PRO A 394 1.91 -7.93 21.27
C PRO A 394 2.50 -6.78 22.10
N PRO A 395 3.45 -6.02 21.55
CA PRO A 395 3.98 -4.85 22.23
C PRO A 395 2.85 -3.86 22.47
N ARG A 396 2.97 -3.08 23.55
CA ARG A 396 2.07 -1.97 23.87
C ARG A 396 2.80 -0.66 23.70
N ILE A 397 2.06 0.36 23.26
CA ILE A 397 2.57 1.72 23.19
C ILE A 397 2.68 2.25 24.62
N LEU A 398 3.89 2.60 25.01
CA LEU A 398 4.17 3.07 26.36
C LEU A 398 4.19 4.60 26.38
N ILE A 399 3.23 5.19 27.08
CA ILE A 399 3.18 6.64 27.31
C ILE A 399 3.67 6.90 28.74
N THR A 400 4.90 7.39 28.88
CA THR A 400 5.50 7.73 30.17
C THR A 400 5.47 9.23 30.40
N ILE A 401 4.90 9.67 31.52
CA ILE A 401 4.86 11.08 31.93
C ILE A 401 5.87 11.28 33.05
N GLU A 402 6.86 12.14 32.85
CA GLU A 402 7.92 12.41 33.82
C GLU A 402 8.27 13.89 33.92
N LYS A 403 8.92 14.30 35.02
CA LYS A 403 9.37 15.68 35.22
C LYS A 403 10.78 15.83 34.65
N ARG A 404 10.97 16.75 33.70
CA ARG A 404 12.28 17.02 33.07
C ARG A 404 13.16 17.92 33.95
N THR A 405 12.58 19.00 34.47
CA THR A 405 13.28 19.96 35.35
C THR A 405 12.25 20.75 36.16
N GLY A 406 12.35 20.73 37.49
CA GLY A 406 11.42 21.43 38.39
C GLY A 406 9.96 21.01 38.17
N THR A 407 9.10 21.97 37.81
CA THR A 407 7.67 21.77 37.53
C THR A 407 7.38 21.36 36.08
N LYS A 408 8.38 21.33 35.19
CA LYS A 408 8.18 21.01 33.77
C LYS A 408 7.99 19.50 33.57
N VAL A 409 6.81 19.14 33.09
CA VAL A 409 6.43 17.77 32.73
C VAL A 409 6.69 17.53 31.25
N VAL A 410 7.13 16.31 30.91
CA VAL A 410 7.27 15.80 29.55
C VAL A 410 6.57 14.47 29.41
N THR A 411 6.02 14.22 28.23
CA THR A 411 5.41 12.96 27.84
C THR A 411 6.33 12.25 26.84
N LYS A 412 6.76 11.04 27.16
CA LYS A 412 7.56 10.16 26.31
C LYS A 412 6.69 9.05 25.74
N ILE A 413 6.85 8.75 24.46
CA ILE A 413 6.06 7.75 23.74
C ILE A 413 7.02 6.76 23.10
N SER A 414 6.95 5.51 23.52
CA SER A 414 7.84 4.43 23.06
C SER A 414 7.03 3.28 22.45
N ASN A 415 7.71 2.37 21.73
CA ASN A 415 7.12 1.21 21.03
C ASN A 415 6.13 1.58 19.91
N LEU A 416 6.44 2.61 19.13
CA LEU A 416 5.61 3.06 18.00
C LEU A 416 5.84 2.23 16.72
N GLU A 417 7.07 1.76 16.52
CA GLU A 417 7.50 1.04 15.31
C GLU A 417 6.69 -0.25 15.04
N PRO A 418 6.35 -1.11 16.02
CA PRO A 418 5.57 -2.32 15.76
C PRO A 418 4.16 -2.04 15.22
N PHE A 419 3.63 -0.85 15.44
CA PHE A 419 2.33 -0.38 14.95
C PHE A 419 2.44 0.36 13.62
N PHE A 420 3.62 0.33 12.98
CA PHE A 420 3.94 1.07 11.76
C PHE A 420 3.72 2.58 11.90
N ILE A 421 3.97 3.12 13.09
CA ILE A 421 3.97 4.57 13.32
C ILE A 421 5.41 5.04 13.27
N ASP A 422 5.73 5.87 12.29
CA ASP A 422 7.01 6.55 12.19
C ASP A 422 7.10 7.69 13.24
N PRO A 423 8.06 7.62 14.19
CA PRO A 423 8.31 8.68 15.16
C PRO A 423 8.64 10.04 14.53
N GLN A 424 9.31 10.06 13.36
CA GLN A 424 9.70 11.29 12.66
C GLN A 424 8.50 12.02 12.06
N VAL A 425 7.47 11.29 11.62
CA VAL A 425 6.22 11.88 11.14
C VAL A 425 5.30 12.23 12.31
N LEU A 426 5.32 11.44 13.38
CA LEU A 426 4.48 11.66 14.55
C LEU A 426 4.88 12.92 15.33
N ALA A 427 6.17 13.24 15.45
CA ALA A 427 6.65 14.41 16.18
C ALA A 427 6.09 15.76 15.66
N PRO A 428 6.16 16.10 14.36
CA PRO A 428 5.58 17.35 13.85
C PRO A 428 4.05 17.36 13.91
N GLU A 429 3.38 16.21 13.79
CA GLU A 429 1.92 16.10 14.01
C GLU A 429 1.56 16.45 15.47
N LEU A 430 2.33 15.91 16.41
CA LEU A 430 2.20 16.19 17.83
C LEU A 430 2.51 17.65 18.17
N GLN A 431 3.53 18.23 17.55
CA GLN A 431 3.88 19.62 17.76
C GLN A 431 2.74 20.57 17.40
N LYS A 432 2.10 20.32 16.25
CA LYS A 432 0.94 21.11 15.77
C LYS A 432 -0.29 20.94 16.67
N LYS A 433 -0.60 19.71 17.07
CA LYS A 433 -1.80 19.43 17.88
C LYS A 433 -1.67 19.83 19.34
N CYS A 434 -0.51 19.59 19.93
CA CYS A 434 -0.28 19.85 21.35
C CYS A 434 0.18 21.29 21.62
N ALA A 435 0.35 22.12 20.58
CA ALA A 435 0.93 23.46 20.65
C ALA A 435 2.21 23.50 21.51
N GLY A 436 3.01 22.44 21.44
CA GLY A 436 4.14 22.20 22.34
C GLY A 436 5.31 21.59 21.58
N SER A 437 6.54 21.82 22.05
CA SER A 437 7.74 21.28 21.40
C SER A 437 7.74 19.74 21.46
N ALA A 438 8.00 19.11 20.32
CA ALA A 438 8.15 17.66 20.17
C ALA A 438 9.50 17.33 19.51
N SER A 439 10.19 16.32 20.03
CA SER A 439 11.48 15.86 19.52
C SER A 439 11.54 14.34 19.50
N VAL A 440 12.21 13.77 18.53
CA VAL A 440 12.48 12.32 18.47
C VAL A 440 13.83 12.02 19.10
N GLY A 441 13.90 10.99 19.93
CA GLY A 441 15.13 10.51 20.55
C GLY A 441 15.17 8.98 20.58
N GLN A 442 16.31 8.41 20.93
CA GLN A 442 16.41 6.96 21.13
C GLN A 442 15.87 6.56 22.50
N VAL A 443 15.12 5.46 22.58
CA VAL A 443 14.60 4.93 23.85
C VAL A 443 15.75 4.55 24.77
N ALA A 444 15.77 5.11 25.98
CA ALA A 444 16.80 4.82 26.97
C ALA A 444 16.76 3.35 27.42
N GLY A 445 17.86 2.61 27.17
CA GLY A 445 18.00 1.21 27.59
C GLY A 445 17.39 0.18 26.64
N ALA A 446 16.85 0.59 25.48
CA ALA A 446 16.39 -0.32 24.44
C ALA A 446 17.50 -0.61 23.40
N LYS A 447 17.21 -1.56 22.49
CA LYS A 447 18.13 -1.89 21.39
C LYS A 447 18.44 -0.65 20.54
N PRO A 448 19.66 -0.54 19.98
CA PRO A 448 19.98 0.51 19.03
C PRO A 448 19.00 0.47 17.86
N GLY A 449 18.35 1.61 17.58
CA GLY A 449 17.32 1.74 16.55
C GLY A 449 15.89 1.93 17.08
N SER A 450 15.60 1.66 18.37
CA SER A 450 14.28 1.94 18.94
C SER A 450 14.13 3.42 19.28
N MET A 451 13.20 4.09 18.62
CA MET A 451 12.96 5.52 18.71
C MET A 451 11.75 5.85 19.60
N GLU A 452 11.85 6.92 20.39
CA GLU A 452 10.78 7.52 21.18
C GLU A 452 10.50 8.96 20.75
N VAL A 453 9.24 9.38 20.92
CA VAL A 453 8.84 10.77 20.76
C VAL A 453 8.65 11.41 22.12
N ILE A 454 9.31 12.54 22.33
CA ILE A 454 9.23 13.35 23.56
C ILE A 454 8.43 14.61 23.24
N VAL A 455 7.38 14.87 24.00
CA VAL A 455 6.53 16.06 23.87
C VAL A 455 6.49 16.82 25.18
N GLN A 456 6.52 18.15 25.12
CA GLN A 456 6.38 19.01 26.29
C GLN A 456 4.94 19.02 26.84
N GLY A 457 4.81 18.90 28.16
CA GLY A 457 3.53 18.90 28.88
C GLY A 457 2.94 17.50 29.11
N ASP A 458 1.83 17.43 29.86
CA ASP A 458 1.02 16.22 30.01
C ASP A 458 0.03 16.14 28.84
N GLN A 459 0.36 15.30 27.85
CA GLN A 459 -0.42 15.16 26.61
C GLN A 459 -1.17 13.82 26.53
N ARG A 460 -1.34 13.10 27.65
CA ARG A 460 -1.93 11.75 27.66
C ARG A 460 -3.32 11.68 27.02
N LYS A 461 -4.14 12.72 27.22
CA LYS A 461 -5.52 12.76 26.73
C LYS A 461 -5.56 12.91 25.21
N ILE A 462 -4.73 13.80 24.66
CA ILE A 462 -4.64 14.06 23.22
C ILE A 462 -4.04 12.83 22.51
N LEU A 463 -3.02 12.22 23.10
CA LEU A 463 -2.41 11.01 22.56
C LEU A 463 -3.39 9.84 22.50
N ALA A 464 -3.99 9.48 23.64
CA ALA A 464 -4.85 8.31 23.72
C ALA A 464 -6.19 8.48 22.99
N LYS A 465 -6.84 9.64 23.08
CA LYS A 465 -8.18 9.84 22.52
C LYS A 465 -8.21 10.30 21.08
N ASP A 466 -7.18 11.02 20.63
CA ASP A 466 -7.23 11.67 19.32
C ASP A 466 -6.23 11.06 18.34
N ILE A 467 -4.96 10.99 18.70
CA ILE A 467 -3.91 10.58 17.75
C ILE A 467 -3.92 9.07 17.54
N LEU A 468 -3.91 8.31 18.63
CA LEU A 468 -3.93 6.85 18.56
C LEU A 468 -5.26 6.32 18.01
N ALA A 469 -6.38 6.97 18.37
CA ALA A 469 -7.69 6.63 17.84
C ALA A 469 -7.80 6.88 16.32
N ARG A 470 -7.30 8.01 15.81
CA ARG A 470 -7.26 8.29 14.35
C ARG A 470 -6.37 7.31 13.58
N LYS A 471 -5.33 6.78 14.23
CA LYS A 471 -4.44 5.76 13.68
C LYS A 471 -4.98 4.33 13.90
N GLY A 472 -6.20 4.17 14.40
CA GLY A 472 -6.86 2.87 14.52
C GLY A 472 -6.30 1.99 15.62
N ILE A 473 -5.67 2.57 16.65
CA ILE A 473 -5.11 1.83 17.79
C ILE A 473 -6.06 1.93 18.98
N ASP A 474 -6.51 0.77 19.45
CA ASP A 474 -7.37 0.66 20.63
C ASP A 474 -6.61 1.01 21.92
N ALA A 475 -7.32 1.60 22.88
CA ALA A 475 -6.80 1.93 24.20
C ALA A 475 -6.27 0.70 24.99
N LYS A 476 -6.67 -0.52 24.61
CA LYS A 476 -6.19 -1.78 25.21
C LYS A 476 -4.70 -2.02 24.95
N TRP A 477 -4.15 -1.41 23.91
CA TRP A 477 -2.74 -1.56 23.49
C TRP A 477 -1.87 -0.38 23.93
N VAL A 478 -2.39 0.48 24.81
CA VAL A 478 -1.75 1.70 25.26
C VAL A 478 -1.61 1.66 26.77
N ASP A 479 -0.37 1.64 27.26
CA ASP A 479 -0.06 1.70 28.69
C ASP A 479 0.39 3.11 29.06
N VAL A 480 -0.29 3.74 30.02
CA VAL A 480 0.03 5.09 30.50
C VAL A 480 0.66 5.01 31.89
N VAL A 481 1.92 5.41 32.00
CA VAL A 481 2.68 5.42 33.26
C VAL A 481 2.94 6.86 33.68
N ASP A 482 2.34 7.28 34.79
CA ASP A 482 2.50 8.62 35.36
C ASP A 482 3.53 8.58 36.51
N LYS A 483 4.76 9.02 36.25
CA LYS A 483 5.83 9.14 37.26
C LYS A 483 5.80 10.47 38.03
N THR A 484 4.86 11.36 37.72
CA THR A 484 4.79 12.68 38.35
C THR A 484 4.10 12.68 39.71
N LYS A 485 3.30 11.64 39.97
CA LYS A 485 2.61 11.41 41.25
C LYS A 485 3.46 10.52 42.17
N PRO A 486 3.49 10.77 43.49
CA PRO A 486 4.18 9.88 44.41
C PRO A 486 3.60 8.47 44.29
N LYS A 487 4.47 7.46 44.18
CA LYS A 487 4.05 6.05 44.24
C LYS A 487 3.25 5.88 45.53
N LYS A 488 1.95 5.58 45.43
CA LYS A 488 1.20 5.08 46.58
C LYS A 488 1.91 3.82 47.03
N LYS A 489 2.59 3.88 48.18
CA LYS A 489 3.08 2.69 48.87
C LYS A 489 1.86 1.79 49.09
N LYS A 490 1.93 0.59 48.56
CA LYS A 490 0.92 -0.45 48.78
C LYS A 490 1.24 -1.16 50.08
#